data_AF-A0A849N5Q2-F1
#
_entry.id   AF-A0A849N5Q2-F1
#
_cell.length_a   1.000
_cell.length_b   1.000
_cell.length_c   1.000
_cell.angle_alpha   90.00
_cell.angle_beta   90.00
_cell.angle_gamma   90.00
#
_symmetry.space_group_name_H-M   'P 1'
#
loop_
_entity.id
_entity.type
_entity.pdbx_description
1 polymer ?
#
loop_
_entity_poly.entity_id
_entity_poly.type
_entity_poly.pdbx_seq_one_letter_code
_entity_poly.pdbx_strand_id
1 'polypeptide(L)'
;MTLKIVGVEAAGDLESERVVLRAVADVAIGKYILLCTRRSPDGKVYSGPVNHAYWFETIPVKAGDYVVLYSKDGQRSEKRSENTGSSYFFYWRQKSSIWSSDFKPTLMLASTWEWT
;
A
#
# COMPACT_ATOMS: atom_id res chain seq x y z
N MET A 1 -11.66 6.61 -6.46
CA MET A 1 -11.07 6.08 -5.19
C MET A 1 -10.57 7.24 -4.36
N THR A 2 -10.69 7.17 -3.03
CA THR A 2 -10.25 8.24 -2.10
C THR A 2 -8.81 8.08 -1.61
N LEU A 3 -8.20 6.93 -1.86
CA LEU A 3 -6.78 6.66 -1.70
C LEU A 3 -6.22 6.26 -3.08
N LYS A 4 -5.06 6.78 -3.46
CA LYS A 4 -4.39 6.46 -4.73
C LYS A 4 -2.98 5.98 -4.52
N ILE A 5 -2.51 5.08 -5.39
CA ILE A 5 -1.10 4.75 -5.49
C ILE A 5 -0.39 5.93 -6.16
N VAL A 6 0.67 6.44 -5.51
CA VAL A 6 1.61 7.39 -6.10
C VAL A 6 2.68 6.62 -6.87
N GLY A 7 3.24 5.58 -6.26
CA GLY A 7 4.25 4.75 -6.91
C GLY A 7 4.86 3.71 -5.97
N VAL A 8 5.80 2.95 -6.53
CA VAL A 8 6.73 2.12 -5.79
C VAL A 8 8.09 2.80 -5.81
N GLU A 9 8.66 3.03 -4.65
CA GLU A 9 9.99 3.63 -4.49
C GLU A 9 11.00 2.56 -4.10
N ALA A 10 12.22 2.66 -4.66
CA ALA A 10 13.34 1.77 -4.38
C ALA A 10 13.00 0.26 -4.55
N ALA A 11 12.29 -0.09 -5.62
CA ALA A 11 11.97 -1.48 -5.95
C ALA A 11 13.23 -2.35 -6.02
N GLY A 12 13.21 -3.51 -5.36
CA GLY A 12 14.35 -4.42 -5.27
C GLY A 12 15.37 -4.11 -4.16
N ASP A 13 15.29 -2.94 -3.51
CA ASP A 13 16.10 -2.62 -2.33
C ASP A 13 15.27 -2.78 -1.06
N LEU A 14 15.36 -3.94 -0.40
CA LEU A 14 14.56 -4.24 0.80
C LEU A 14 14.63 -3.13 1.87
N GLU A 15 15.77 -2.47 2.04
CA GLU A 15 15.94 -1.48 3.10
C GLU A 15 15.11 -0.20 2.87
N SER A 16 14.82 0.11 1.61
CA SER A 16 14.14 1.35 1.22
C SER A 16 12.82 1.12 0.47
N GLU A 17 12.56 -0.11 0.05
CA GLU A 17 11.44 -0.48 -0.80
C GLU A 17 10.10 -0.20 -0.11
N ARG A 18 9.26 0.59 -0.78
CA ARG A 18 7.96 0.99 -0.26
C ARG A 18 6.95 1.34 -1.33
N VAL A 19 5.69 1.12 -1.03
CA VAL A 19 4.57 1.69 -1.79
C VAL A 19 4.14 2.99 -1.14
N VAL A 20 4.07 4.04 -1.95
CA VAL A 20 3.59 5.36 -1.51
C VAL A 20 2.16 5.54 -2.01
N LEU A 21 1.25 5.80 -1.10
CA LEU A 21 -0.14 6.12 -1.35
C LEU A 21 -0.42 7.56 -0.90
N ARG A 22 -1.42 8.19 -1.52
CA ARG A 22 -1.87 9.53 -1.16
C ARG A 22 -3.38 9.57 -1.00
N ALA A 23 -3.85 10.11 0.11
CA ALA A 23 -5.26 10.37 0.32
C ALA A 23 -5.69 11.58 -0.52
N VAL A 24 -6.68 11.41 -1.39
CA VAL A 24 -7.26 12.52 -2.18
C VAL A 24 -8.49 13.14 -1.50
N ALA A 25 -9.04 12.45 -0.50
CA ALA A 25 -10.11 12.92 0.37
C ALA A 25 -9.94 12.24 1.75
N ASP A 26 -10.64 12.76 2.75
CA ASP A 26 -10.70 12.13 4.08
C ASP A 26 -11.20 10.68 3.96
N VAL A 27 -10.46 9.75 4.57
CA VAL A 27 -10.71 8.32 4.38
C VAL A 27 -10.26 7.49 5.57
N ALA A 28 -11.03 6.45 5.91
CA ALA A 28 -10.59 5.39 6.80
C ALA A 28 -9.82 4.35 5.99
N ILE A 29 -8.51 4.25 6.17
CA ILE A 29 -7.65 3.46 5.28
C ILE A 29 -7.79 1.95 5.48
N GLY A 30 -8.33 1.50 6.62
CA GLY A 30 -8.60 0.09 6.88
C GLY A 30 -9.67 -0.54 5.97
N LYS A 31 -10.33 0.26 5.12
CA LYS A 31 -11.18 -0.26 4.04
C LYS A 31 -10.40 -0.70 2.81
N TYR A 32 -9.09 -0.43 2.77
CA TYR A 32 -8.26 -0.74 1.61
C TYR A 32 -7.36 -1.95 1.88
N ILE A 33 -7.15 -2.72 0.83
CA ILE A 33 -6.20 -3.83 0.81
C ILE A 33 -5.22 -3.56 -0.32
N LEU A 34 -3.92 -3.60 -0.02
CA LEU A 34 -2.88 -3.55 -1.04
C LEU A 34 -2.49 -4.97 -1.44
N LEU A 35 -2.57 -5.26 -2.73
CA LEU A 35 -2.24 -6.56 -3.31
C LEU A 35 -0.96 -6.46 -4.14
N CYS A 36 -0.10 -7.46 -4.02
CA CYS A 36 0.99 -7.69 -4.96
C CYS A 36 0.48 -8.53 -6.13
N THR A 37 0.19 -7.87 -7.24
CA THR A 37 -0.35 -8.51 -8.45
C THR A 37 0.71 -8.61 -9.54
N ARG A 38 0.53 -9.52 -10.50
CA ARG A 38 1.40 -9.61 -11.68
C ARG A 38 0.70 -8.98 -12.88
N ARG A 39 1.43 -8.20 -13.68
CA ARG A 39 0.90 -7.59 -14.91
C ARG A 39 1.10 -8.52 -16.11
N SER A 40 0.05 -8.77 -16.87
CA SER A 40 0.11 -9.52 -18.12
C SER A 40 0.68 -8.69 -19.27
N PRO A 41 1.19 -9.33 -20.35
CA PRO A 41 1.73 -8.63 -21.53
C PRO A 41 0.73 -7.65 -22.17
N ASP A 42 -0.57 -7.92 -22.10
CA ASP A 42 -1.65 -7.05 -22.57
C ASP A 42 -2.03 -5.94 -21.57
N GLY A 43 -1.30 -5.83 -20.47
CA GLY A 43 -1.44 -4.77 -19.48
C GLY A 43 -2.52 -4.99 -18.42
N LYS A 44 -3.16 -6.16 -18.38
CA LYS A 44 -4.15 -6.53 -17.36
C LYS A 44 -3.48 -7.14 -16.12
N VAL A 45 -4.30 -7.47 -15.12
CA VAL A 45 -3.88 -8.28 -13.97
C VAL A 45 -3.97 -9.76 -14.34
N TYR A 46 -2.91 -10.52 -14.09
CA TYR A 46 -2.95 -11.98 -14.26
C TYR A 46 -3.96 -12.62 -13.31
N SER A 47 -4.75 -13.56 -13.83
CA SER A 47 -5.53 -14.48 -13.00
C SER A 47 -4.62 -15.46 -12.27
N GLY A 48 -4.88 -15.74 -10.99
CA GLY A 48 -4.11 -16.69 -10.20
C GLY A 48 -3.99 -16.31 -8.73
N PRO A 49 -3.10 -16.96 -7.98
CA PRO A 49 -2.86 -16.62 -6.58
C PRO A 49 -2.27 -15.23 -6.44
N VAL A 50 -2.69 -14.52 -5.39
CA VAL A 50 -2.09 -13.25 -4.96
C VAL A 50 -1.13 -13.57 -3.81
N ASN A 51 0.18 -13.45 -4.07
CA ASN A 51 1.21 -13.92 -3.14
C ASN A 51 1.29 -13.08 -1.86
N HIS A 52 0.99 -11.79 -1.97
CA HIS A 52 1.04 -10.88 -0.83
C HIS A 52 -0.20 -9.97 -0.82
N ALA A 53 -0.88 -9.93 0.32
CA ALA A 53 -1.91 -8.94 0.63
C ALA A 53 -1.55 -8.22 1.94
N TYR A 54 -1.81 -6.91 1.98
CA TYR A 54 -1.70 -6.10 3.20
C TYR A 54 -3.03 -5.42 3.45
N TRP A 55 -3.64 -5.73 4.60
CA TRP A 55 -4.84 -5.05 5.08
C TRP A 55 -4.41 -3.98 6.09
N PHE A 56 -4.71 -2.72 5.79
CA PHE A 56 -4.37 -1.62 6.69
C PHE A 56 -5.20 -1.65 7.97
N GLU A 57 -4.62 -1.13 9.05
CA GLU A 57 -5.38 -0.79 10.25
C GLU A 57 -6.42 0.29 9.96
N THR A 58 -7.57 0.22 10.64
CA THR A 58 -8.63 1.23 10.50
C THR A 58 -8.29 2.52 11.23
N ILE A 59 -7.51 3.38 10.57
CA ILE A 59 -7.23 4.74 11.02
C ILE A 59 -7.83 5.78 10.06
N PRO A 60 -8.29 6.93 10.57
CA PRO A 60 -8.67 8.06 9.72
C PRO A 60 -7.41 8.77 9.21
N VAL A 61 -7.38 9.10 7.92
CA VAL A 61 -6.38 9.98 7.31
C VAL A 61 -7.08 11.11 6.57
N LYS A 62 -6.42 12.26 6.48
CA LYS A 62 -6.96 13.49 5.86
C LYS A 62 -6.56 13.60 4.40
N ALA A 63 -7.36 14.36 3.65
CA ALA A 63 -6.99 14.73 2.28
C ALA A 63 -5.59 15.36 2.25
N GLY A 64 -4.72 14.86 1.37
CA GLY A 64 -3.34 15.30 1.25
C GLY A 64 -2.32 14.44 2.00
N ASP A 65 -2.75 13.65 3.00
CA ASP A 65 -1.86 12.77 3.76
C ASP A 65 -1.24 11.67 2.90
N TYR A 66 -0.08 11.20 3.35
CA TYR A 66 0.66 10.09 2.78
C TYR A 66 0.48 8.83 3.62
N VAL A 67 0.27 7.70 2.95
CA VAL A 67 0.34 6.36 3.55
C VAL A 67 1.47 5.62 2.87
N VAL A 68 2.46 5.21 3.65
CA VAL A 68 3.69 4.60 3.16
C VAL A 68 3.77 3.19 3.72
N LEU A 69 3.80 2.19 2.85
CA LEU A 69 3.96 0.78 3.23
C LEU A 69 5.34 0.30 2.80
N TYR A 70 6.25 0.15 3.75
CA TYR A 70 7.53 -0.50 3.54
C TYR A 70 7.38 -2.01 3.41
N SER A 71 8.16 -2.62 2.52
CA SER A 71 8.17 -4.08 2.36
C SER A 71 8.81 -4.78 3.56
N LYS A 72 9.85 -4.18 4.15
CA LYS A 72 10.61 -4.74 5.27
C LYS A 72 9.85 -4.79 6.60
N ASP A 73 10.49 -5.37 7.61
CA ASP A 73 10.02 -5.34 8.99
C ASP A 73 10.16 -3.95 9.63
N GLY A 74 9.34 -3.71 10.64
CA GLY A 74 9.32 -2.45 11.37
C GLY A 74 8.05 -2.29 12.20
N GLN A 75 7.97 -1.13 12.85
CA GLN A 75 6.85 -0.77 13.70
C GLN A 75 6.15 0.46 13.12
N ARG A 76 4.81 0.43 13.16
CA ARG A 76 3.97 1.54 12.70
C ARG A 76 4.45 2.83 13.36
N SER A 77 4.57 3.89 12.57
CA SER A 77 4.87 5.23 13.06
C SER A 77 4.12 6.28 12.25
N GLU A 78 4.08 7.50 12.76
CA GLU A 78 3.48 8.63 12.08
C GLU A 78 4.37 9.87 12.21
N LYS A 79 4.39 10.68 11.15
CA LYS A 79 5.01 11.99 11.16
C LYS A 79 3.94 13.01 10.82
N ARG A 80 3.59 13.85 11.80
CA ARG A 80 2.60 14.90 11.62
C ARG A 80 3.20 16.11 10.91
N SER A 81 2.44 16.70 10.00
CA SER A 81 2.79 17.95 9.32
C SER A 81 1.53 18.69 8.94
N GLU A 82 1.45 19.96 9.34
CA GLU A 82 0.31 20.83 8.98
C GLU A 82 0.45 21.41 7.57
N ASN A 83 1.68 21.50 7.04
CA ASN A 83 1.97 22.16 5.77
C ASN A 83 1.99 21.21 4.57
N THR A 84 2.41 19.96 4.77
CA THR A 84 2.66 18.99 3.67
C THR A 84 1.75 17.78 3.69
N GLY A 85 0.83 17.69 4.66
CA GLY A 85 0.11 16.47 5.00
C GLY A 85 0.93 15.54 5.91
N SER A 86 0.24 14.86 6.81
CA SER A 86 0.85 13.87 7.70
C SER A 86 1.23 12.62 6.92
N SER A 87 2.25 11.90 7.40
CA SER A 87 2.69 10.63 6.83
C SER A 87 2.50 9.49 7.82
N TYR A 88 1.86 8.42 7.38
CA TYR A 88 1.62 7.21 8.15
C TYR A 88 2.46 6.08 7.59
N PHE A 89 3.32 5.49 8.42
CA PHE A 89 4.28 4.46 8.00
C PHE A 89 3.84 3.08 8.51
N PHE A 90 3.74 2.15 7.57
CA PHE A 90 3.37 0.75 7.77
C PHE A 90 4.49 -0.16 7.26
N TYR A 91 4.50 -1.40 7.72
CA TYR A 91 5.56 -2.37 7.44
C TYR A 91 4.94 -3.74 7.15
N TRP A 92 5.28 -4.30 5.99
CA TRP A 92 4.75 -5.59 5.50
C TRP A 92 5.53 -6.80 6.02
N ARG A 93 6.64 -6.57 6.74
CA ARG A 93 7.42 -7.61 7.44
C ARG A 93 7.93 -8.72 6.52
N GLN A 94 8.24 -8.38 5.27
CA GLN A 94 8.89 -9.31 4.35
C GLN A 94 10.37 -9.43 4.66
N LYS A 95 10.91 -10.62 4.37
CA LYS A 95 12.36 -10.92 4.48
C LYS A 95 13.13 -10.62 3.19
N SER A 96 12.43 -10.23 2.13
CA SER A 96 12.97 -9.91 0.81
C SER A 96 12.13 -8.82 0.16
N SER A 97 12.71 -8.08 -0.80
CA SER A 97 11.96 -7.14 -1.63
C SER A 97 10.85 -7.84 -2.40
N ILE A 98 9.72 -7.15 -2.57
CA ILE A 98 8.51 -7.63 -3.25
C ILE A 98 8.49 -7.18 -4.70
N TRP A 99 8.91 -5.94 -4.99
CA TRP A 99 8.58 -5.28 -6.24
C TRP A 99 9.67 -5.45 -7.30
N SER A 100 9.23 -5.71 -8.52
CA SER A 100 10.09 -5.87 -9.70
C SER A 100 9.36 -5.39 -10.96
N SER A 101 9.92 -5.66 -12.14
CA SER A 101 9.22 -5.40 -13.41
C SER A 101 7.88 -6.12 -13.49
N ASP A 102 7.80 -7.33 -12.94
CA ASP A 102 6.66 -8.24 -13.07
C ASP A 102 5.53 -7.95 -12.09
N PHE A 103 5.91 -7.47 -10.90
CA PHE A 103 4.96 -7.21 -9.81
C PHE A 103 4.52 -5.75 -9.78
N LYS A 104 3.23 -5.53 -9.55
CA LYS A 104 2.59 -4.22 -9.44
C LYS A 104 1.71 -4.13 -8.20
N PRO A 105 1.76 -3.00 -7.48
CA PRO A 105 0.81 -2.74 -6.42
C PRO A 105 -0.58 -2.52 -7.02
N THR A 106 -1.56 -3.25 -6.51
CA THR A 106 -2.98 -3.04 -6.83
C THR A 106 -3.71 -2.69 -5.56
N LEU A 107 -4.42 -1.57 -5.57
CA LEU A 107 -5.19 -1.10 -4.43
C LEU A 107 -6.65 -1.51 -4.61
N MET A 108 -7.16 -2.29 -3.67
CA MET A 108 -8.55 -2.75 -3.65
C MET A 108 -9.31 -2.04 -2.52
N LEU A 109 -10.54 -1.63 -2.80
CA LEU A 109 -11.47 -1.13 -1.78
C LEU A 109 -12.38 -2.29 -1.36
N ALA A 110 -12.24 -2.75 -0.12
CA ALA A 110 -13.10 -3.77 0.46
C ALA A 110 -14.40 -3.11 0.94
N SER A 111 -15.50 -3.38 0.24
CA SER A 111 -16.83 -2.88 0.60
C SER A 111 -17.54 -3.75 1.65
N THR A 112 -17.26 -5.06 1.62
CA THR A 112 -17.89 -6.09 2.46
C THR A 112 -16.91 -7.26 2.64
N TRP A 113 -16.95 -7.94 3.79
CA TRP A 113 -16.19 -9.16 4.04
C TRP A 113 -16.88 -9.97 5.15
N GLU A 114 -16.57 -11.26 5.20
CA GLU A 114 -17.01 -12.16 6.27
C GLU A 114 -15.80 -12.98 6.76
N TRP A 115 -15.85 -13.38 8.03
CA TRP A 115 -15.03 -14.44 8.58
C TRP A 115 -15.95 -15.48 9.21
N THR A 116 -15.50 -16.71 9.33
CA THR A 116 -16.21 -17.79 10.03
C THR A 116 -15.45 -18.18 11.28
#